data_AF-A0AAN6E7I2-F1
#
_entry.id   AF-A0AAN6E7I2-F1
#
_cell.length_a   1.000
_cell.length_b   1.000
_cell.length_c   1.000
_cell.angle_alpha   90.00
_cell.angle_beta   90.00
_cell.angle_gamma   90.00
#
_symmetry.space_group_name_H-M   'P 1'
#
loop_
_entity.id
_entity.type
_entity.pdbx_description
1 polymer ?
#
loop_
_entity_poly.entity_id
_entity_poly.type
_entity_poly.pdbx_seq_one_letter_code
_entity_poly.pdbx_strand_id
1 'polypeptide(L)'
;MDLDQTTNEPKMEKDYSESVKALQPEVEQLLASGQLRAALDKLHGLEKKTRAAADLWSTSQLLESMVDACGAASEWVMLEQEVAAMSKKHGQLKQAIAKMVQRAMTYVDKTPDE
;
A
#
# COMPACT_ATOMS: atom_id res chain seq x y z
N MET A 1 -20.45 7.90 18.08
CA MET A 1 -21.07 7.79 16.75
C MET A 1 -19.96 7.47 15.76
N ASP A 2 -19.23 6.38 15.96
CA ASP A 2 -19.63 4.99 15.69
C ASP A 2 -20.14 4.82 14.27
N LEU A 3 -19.24 4.34 13.40
CA LEU A 3 -19.54 3.54 12.22
C LEU A 3 -18.25 2.78 11.84
N ASP A 4 -17.78 1.94 12.76
CA ASP A 4 -16.99 0.77 12.40
C ASP A 4 -17.95 -0.21 11.73
N GLN A 5 -18.10 -0.07 10.41
CA GLN A 5 -18.74 -1.09 9.58
C GLN A 5 -17.70 -2.16 9.24
N THR A 6 -17.35 -2.98 10.24
CA THR A 6 -16.76 -4.29 9.99
C THR A 6 -17.89 -5.22 9.55
N THR A 7 -18.28 -5.11 8.28
CA THR A 7 -19.11 -6.13 7.61
C THR A 7 -18.30 -7.42 7.55
N ASN A 8 -18.62 -8.31 8.49
CA ASN A 8 -18.16 -9.69 8.55
C ASN A 8 -18.88 -10.49 7.45
N GLU A 9 -18.37 -10.40 6.21
CA GLU A 9 -18.79 -11.29 5.12
C GLU A 9 -18.03 -12.62 5.20
N PRO A 10 -18.67 -13.75 4.85
CA PRO A 10 -18.07 -15.07 4.95
C PRO A 10 -16.81 -15.12 4.07
N LYS A 11 -15.68 -15.49 4.70
CA LYS A 11 -14.35 -15.60 4.09
C LYS A 11 -14.34 -16.57 2.90
N MET A 12 -14.72 -16.11 1.73
CA MET A 12 -14.15 -16.62 0.49
C MET A 12 -12.71 -16.15 0.45
N GLU A 13 -11.75 -17.07 0.33
CA GLU A 13 -10.36 -16.76 -0.03
C GLU A 13 -10.35 -16.16 -1.44
N LYS A 14 -10.66 -14.87 -1.51
CA LYS A 14 -10.67 -14.14 -2.78
C LYS A 14 -9.23 -13.77 -3.08
N ASP A 15 -8.64 -14.47 -4.03
CA ASP A 15 -7.32 -14.18 -4.55
C ASP A 15 -7.39 -12.87 -5.35
N TYR A 16 -6.66 -11.86 -4.91
CA TYR A 16 -6.55 -10.58 -5.59
C TYR A 16 -5.27 -10.45 -6.43
N SER A 17 -4.49 -11.52 -6.57
CA SER A 17 -3.18 -11.47 -7.22
C SER A 17 -3.24 -10.97 -8.66
N GLU A 18 -4.27 -11.37 -9.42
CA GLU A 18 -4.51 -10.87 -10.77
C GLU A 18 -4.89 -9.38 -10.78
N SER A 19 -5.69 -8.94 -9.80
CA SER A 19 -6.07 -7.52 -9.67
C SER A 19 -4.87 -6.64 -9.35
N VAL A 20 -3.95 -7.12 -8.50
CA VAL A 20 -2.70 -6.41 -8.18
C VAL A 20 -1.83 -6.32 -9.43
N LYS A 21 -1.65 -7.43 -10.16
CA LYS A 21 -0.86 -7.44 -11.40
C LYS A 21 -1.44 -6.52 -12.48
N ALA A 22 -2.76 -6.47 -12.60
CA ALA A 22 -3.44 -5.57 -13.54
C ALA A 22 -3.34 -4.10 -13.13
N LEU A 23 -3.23 -3.81 -11.83
CA LEU A 23 -3.10 -2.45 -11.32
C LEU A 23 -1.68 -1.89 -11.49
N GLN A 24 -0.66 -2.75 -11.46
CA GLN A 24 0.75 -2.38 -11.61
C GLN A 24 1.03 -1.45 -12.81
N PRO A 25 0.64 -1.79 -14.06
CA PRO A 25 0.92 -0.94 -15.21
C PRO A 25 0.17 0.40 -15.16
N GLU A 26 -1.01 0.43 -14.53
CA GLU A 26 -1.79 1.66 -14.38
C GLU A 26 -1.11 2.62 -13.37
N VAL A 27 -0.60 2.07 -12.27
CA VAL A 27 0.18 2.81 -11.28
C VAL A 27 1.47 3.35 -11.91
N GLU A 28 2.19 2.53 -12.66
CA GLU A 28 3.41 2.95 -13.38
C GLU A 28 3.14 4.10 -14.36
N GLN A 29 2.03 4.03 -15.11
CA GLN A 29 1.64 5.11 -16.02
C GLN A 29 1.30 6.42 -15.28
N LEU A 30 0.61 6.33 -14.14
CA LEU A 30 0.30 7.50 -13.32
C LEU A 30 1.55 8.12 -12.72
N LEU A 31 2.50 7.31 -12.26
CA LEU A 31 3.79 7.76 -11.76
C LEU A 31 4.62 8.43 -12.86
N ALA A 32 4.67 7.83 -14.05
CA ALA A 32 5.33 8.44 -15.21
C ALA A 32 4.71 9.79 -15.62
N SER A 33 3.42 9.98 -15.34
CA SER A 33 2.70 11.24 -15.59
C SER A 33 2.80 12.24 -14.42
N GLY A 34 3.57 11.94 -13.37
CA GLY A 34 3.71 12.77 -12.17
C GLY A 34 2.49 12.79 -11.25
N GLN A 35 1.53 11.89 -11.45
CA GLN A 35 0.28 11.83 -10.69
C GLN A 35 0.38 10.86 -9.50
N LEU A 36 1.33 11.11 -8.60
CA LEU A 36 1.56 10.25 -7.43
C LEU A 36 0.30 10.05 -6.58
N ARG A 37 -0.44 11.13 -6.31
CA ARG A 37 -1.64 11.04 -5.46
C ARG A 37 -2.71 10.13 -6.06
N ALA A 38 -2.94 10.24 -7.37
CA ALA A 38 -3.89 9.39 -8.07
C ALA A 38 -3.45 7.91 -8.06
N ALA A 39 -2.15 7.66 -8.17
CA ALA A 39 -1.58 6.32 -8.06
C ALA A 39 -1.82 5.72 -6.66
N LEU A 40 -1.56 6.50 -5.60
CA LEU A 40 -1.80 6.09 -4.21
C LEU A 40 -3.27 5.84 -3.93
N ASP A 41 -4.19 6.68 -4.43
CA ASP A 41 -5.63 6.49 -4.24
C ASP A 41 -6.11 5.15 -4.83
N LYS A 42 -5.58 4.77 -6.00
CA LYS A 42 -5.84 3.47 -6.61
C LYS A 42 -5.28 2.30 -5.79
N LEU A 43 -4.05 2.42 -5.32
CA LEU A 43 -3.41 1.42 -4.46
C LEU A 43 -4.18 1.22 -3.15
N HIS A 44 -4.60 2.31 -2.49
CA HIS A 44 -5.42 2.28 -1.28
C HIS A 44 -6.79 1.63 -1.51
N GLY A 45 -7.39 1.89 -2.66
CA GLY A 45 -8.67 1.29 -3.05
C GLY A 45 -8.61 -0.24 -3.12
N LEU A 46 -7.53 -0.79 -3.68
CA LEU A 46 -7.34 -2.24 -3.74
C LEU A 46 -6.85 -2.81 -2.41
N GLU A 47 -5.93 -2.12 -1.71
CA GLU A 47 -5.42 -2.54 -0.39
C GLU A 47 -6.54 -2.76 0.60
N LYS A 48 -7.54 -1.86 0.62
CA LYS A 48 -8.69 -2.00 1.53
C LYS A 48 -9.43 -3.32 1.30
N LYS A 49 -9.57 -3.74 0.04
CA LYS A 49 -10.26 -4.99 -0.35
C LYS A 49 -9.42 -6.21 0.01
N THR A 50 -8.13 -6.19 -0.28
CA THR A 50 -7.21 -7.32 0.02
C THR A 50 -7.05 -7.52 1.52
N ARG A 51 -6.98 -6.42 2.29
CA ARG A 51 -6.93 -6.46 3.76
C ARG A 51 -8.22 -7.04 4.35
N ALA A 52 -9.38 -6.63 3.84
CA ALA A 52 -10.66 -7.18 4.28
C ALA A 52 -10.79 -8.69 3.98
N ALA A 53 -10.21 -9.15 2.87
CA ALA A 53 -10.14 -10.56 2.50
C ALA A 53 -9.02 -11.34 3.23
N ALA A 54 -8.22 -10.68 4.07
CA ALA A 54 -7.03 -11.25 4.71
C ALA A 54 -6.01 -11.87 3.73
N ASP A 55 -5.99 -11.39 2.48
CA ASP A 55 -5.01 -11.79 1.47
C ASP A 55 -3.67 -11.11 1.77
N LEU A 56 -2.80 -11.85 2.45
CA LEU A 56 -1.50 -11.37 2.86
C LEU A 56 -0.60 -11.04 1.67
N TRP A 57 -0.58 -11.87 0.64
CA TRP A 57 0.34 -11.69 -0.49
C TRP A 57 0.01 -10.41 -1.22
N SER A 58 -1.26 -10.23 -1.60
CA SER A 58 -1.71 -9.04 -2.32
C SER A 58 -1.58 -7.78 -1.47
N THR A 59 -1.94 -7.85 -0.18
CA THR A 59 -1.78 -6.71 0.73
C THR A 59 -0.32 -6.31 0.87
N SER A 60 0.61 -7.26 1.01
CA SER A 60 2.04 -6.96 1.11
C SER A 60 2.57 -6.29 -0.15
N GLN A 61 2.22 -6.82 -1.33
CA GLN A 61 2.63 -6.27 -2.62
C GLN A 61 2.11 -4.84 -2.84
N LEU A 62 0.88 -4.56 -2.41
CA LEU A 62 0.31 -3.21 -2.50
C LEU A 62 1.02 -2.22 -1.58
N LEU A 63 1.36 -2.61 -0.35
CA LEU A 63 2.13 -1.74 0.55
C LEU A 63 3.56 -1.49 0.03
N GLU A 64 4.22 -2.52 -0.50
CA GLU A 64 5.54 -2.37 -1.15
C GLU A 64 5.44 -1.43 -2.36
N SER A 65 4.38 -1.56 -3.17
CA SER A 65 4.14 -0.69 -4.33
C SER A 65 3.87 0.77 -3.93
N MET A 66 3.18 1.01 -2.82
CA MET A 66 3.00 2.37 -2.28
C MET A 66 4.32 3.01 -1.88
N VAL A 67 5.20 2.24 -1.23
CA VAL A 67 6.55 2.68 -0.86
C VAL A 67 7.36 3.00 -2.12
N ASP A 68 7.32 2.11 -3.11
CA ASP A 68 8.05 2.29 -4.37
C ASP A 68 7.56 3.50 -5.15
N ALA A 69 6.24 3.75 -5.16
CA ALA A 69 5.63 4.92 -5.78
C ALA A 69 6.16 6.23 -5.18
N CYS A 70 6.15 6.35 -3.85
CA CYS A 70 6.67 7.54 -3.17
C CYS A 70 8.19 7.69 -3.33
N GLY A 71 8.93 6.58 -3.24
CA GLY A 71 10.38 6.57 -3.40
C GLY A 71 10.83 6.90 -4.84
N ALA A 72 10.10 6.45 -5.85
CA ALA A 72 10.36 6.80 -7.25
C ALA A 72 10.09 8.27 -7.55
N ALA A 73 9.06 8.85 -6.90
CA ALA A 73 8.76 10.28 -7.00
C ALA A 73 9.67 11.16 -6.12
N SER A 74 10.56 10.57 -5.30
CA SER A 74 11.35 11.27 -4.28
C SER A 74 10.51 12.08 -3.27
N GLU A 75 9.27 11.65 -3.04
CA GLU A 75 8.31 12.29 -2.14
C GLU A 75 8.42 11.70 -0.72
N TRP A 76 9.52 12.02 -0.04
CA TRP A 76 9.90 11.39 1.24
C TRP A 76 8.92 11.68 2.38
N VAL A 77 8.39 12.90 2.44
CA VAL A 77 7.37 13.28 3.44
C VAL A 77 6.11 12.44 3.26
N MET A 78 5.72 12.17 2.01
CA MET A 78 4.56 11.34 1.72
C MET A 78 4.82 9.88 2.07
N LEU A 79 6.03 9.38 1.80
CA LEU A 79 6.46 8.04 2.21
C LEU A 79 6.36 7.84 3.73
N GLU A 80 6.89 8.77 4.52
CA GLU A 80 6.82 8.70 5.99
C GLU A 80 5.38 8.66 6.48
N GLN A 81 4.52 9.53 5.94
CA GLN A 81 3.10 9.60 6.29
C GLN A 81 2.38 8.29 5.99
N GLU A 82 2.63 7.68 4.83
CA GLU A 82 2.03 6.40 4.45
C GLU A 82 2.51 5.25 5.35
N VAL A 83 3.81 5.14 5.60
CA VAL A 83 4.37 4.11 6.49
C VAL A 83 3.81 4.25 7.91
N ALA A 84 3.74 5.47 8.44
CA ALA A 84 3.20 5.75 9.76
C ALA A 84 1.69 5.46 9.84
N ALA A 85 0.92 5.84 8.82
CA ALA A 85 -0.52 5.61 8.75
C ALA A 85 -0.85 4.12 8.72
N MET A 86 -0.13 3.35 7.89
CA MET A 86 -0.36 1.91 7.76
C MET A 86 0.12 1.13 8.97
N SER A 87 1.18 1.58 9.65
CA SER A 87 1.69 0.97 10.89
C SER A 87 0.74 1.18 12.08
N LYS A 88 0.03 2.30 12.15
CA LYS A 88 -0.95 2.61 13.21
C LYS A 88 -2.33 1.98 12.99
N LYS A 89 -2.54 1.32 11.85
CA LYS A 89 -3.85 0.81 11.44
C LYS A 89 -4.20 -0.50 12.15
N HIS A 90 -5.19 -0.47 13.04
CA HIS A 90 -5.58 -1.61 13.89
C HIS A 90 -6.04 -2.88 13.14
N GLY A 91 -6.42 -2.77 11.87
CA GLY A 91 -6.85 -3.91 11.04
C GLY A 91 -5.78 -4.45 10.08
N GLN A 92 -4.54 -3.97 10.16
CA GLN A 92 -3.50 -4.34 9.19
C GLN A 92 -2.78 -5.65 9.56
N LEU A 93 -2.36 -6.39 8.54
CA LEU A 93 -1.63 -7.64 8.67
C LEU A 93 -0.17 -7.37 9.09
N LYS A 94 0.24 -7.92 10.23
CA LYS A 94 1.59 -7.70 10.79
C LYS A 94 2.72 -8.04 9.82
N GLN A 95 2.56 -9.13 9.07
CA GLN A 95 3.55 -9.54 8.07
C GLN A 95 3.61 -8.58 6.88
N ALA A 96 2.48 -7.99 6.48
CA ALA A 96 2.46 -6.96 5.43
C ALA A 96 3.15 -5.67 5.89
N ILE A 97 2.94 -5.25 7.15
CA ILE A 97 3.67 -4.10 7.74
C ILE A 97 5.18 -4.36 7.76
N ALA A 98 5.60 -5.56 8.19
CA ALA A 98 7.01 -5.90 8.24
C ALA A 98 7.67 -5.79 6.86
N LYS A 99 7.01 -6.30 5.82
CA LYS A 99 7.47 -6.17 4.43
C LYS A 99 7.49 -4.73 3.93
N MET A 100 6.45 -3.95 4.22
CA MET A 100 6.39 -2.52 3.90
C MET A 100 7.57 -1.75 4.52
N VAL A 101 7.85 -1.98 5.81
CA VAL A 101 8.96 -1.32 6.50
C VAL A 101 10.30 -1.77 5.92
N GLN A 102 10.49 -3.07 5.69
CA GLN A 102 11.71 -3.57 5.02
C GLN A 102 11.93 -2.92 3.66
N ARG A 103 10.87 -2.74 2.88
CA ARG A 103 10.95 -2.05 1.60
C ARG A 103 11.29 -0.58 1.77
N ALA A 104 10.67 0.11 2.72
CA ALA A 104 10.96 1.53 3.00
C ALA A 104 12.42 1.73 3.43
N MET A 105 13.00 0.79 4.20
CA MET A 105 14.40 0.84 4.60
C MET A 105 15.37 0.84 3.40
N THR A 106 14.99 0.27 2.25
CA THR A 106 15.84 0.29 1.03
C THR A 106 15.95 1.67 0.39
N TYR A 107 15.09 2.62 0.78
CA TYR A 107 15.12 3.99 0.32
C TYR A 107 15.83 4.95 1.27
N VAL A 108 16.17 4.53 2.49
CA VAL A 108 16.84 5.38 3.49
C VAL A 108 18.19 5.89 2.97
N ASP A 109 18.96 5.07 2.25
CA ASP A 109 20.23 5.52 1.67
C ASP A 109 20.05 6.54 0.53
N LYS A 110 18.83 6.72 0.03
CA LYS A 110 18.47 7.66 -1.05
C LYS A 110 17.81 8.93 -0.52
N THR A 111 17.43 8.97 0.76
CA THR A 111 16.87 10.18 1.36
C THR A 111 17.98 11.21 1.57
N PRO A 112 17.71 12.51 1.38
CA PRO A 112 18.68 13.56 1.70
C PRO A 112 19.03 13.53 3.19
N ASP A 113 20.30 13.85 3.50
CA ASP A 113 20.78 14.05 4.87
C ASP A 113 20.22 15.37 5.43
N GLU A 114 19.02 15.38 5.99
CA GLU A 114 18.50 16.49 6.81
C GLU A 114 18.03 16.03 8.18
#